data_AF-A0A2X1QK46-F1
#
_entry.id   AF-A0A2X1QK46-F1
#
_cell.length_a   1.000
_cell.length_b   1.000
_cell.length_c   1.000
_cell.angle_alpha   90.00
_cell.angle_beta   90.00
_cell.angle_gamma   90.00
#
_symmetry.space_group_name_H-M   'P 1'
#
loop_
_entity.id
_entity.type
_entity.pdbx_description
1 polymer ?
#
loop_
_entity_poly.entity_id
_entity_poly.type
_entity_poly.pdbx_seq_one_letter_code
_entity_poly.pdbx_strand_id
1 'polypeptide(L)'
;MPGYVKTAATSDEMVSLMAKGGYDLVTASGDASLRLIMGKRVQPINTALIAGWGSLDPRIAKGAWFNVGGKVYGTPYQWGPNLLMLQHPRIPDAAGQLARGVRQAGSTGW
;
A
#
# COMPACT_ATOMS: atom_id res chain seq x y z
N MET A 1 25.91 -11.19 3.75
CA MET A 1 25.68 -9.98 4.57
C MET A 1 24.22 -10.04 5.04
N PRO A 2 23.90 -9.81 6.32
CA PRO A 2 22.51 -9.80 6.77
C PRO A 2 21.77 -8.65 6.08
N GLY A 3 20.61 -8.94 5.46
CA GLY A 3 19.79 -7.91 4.84
C GLY A 3 19.27 -6.93 5.91
N TYR A 4 19.53 -5.63 5.72
CA TYR A 4 19.06 -4.59 6.63
C TYR A 4 17.56 -4.37 6.40
N VAL A 5 16.73 -4.77 7.36
CA VAL A 5 15.30 -4.45 7.38
C VAL A 5 15.10 -3.19 8.22
N LYS A 6 14.34 -2.22 7.70
CA LYS A 6 13.94 -1.02 8.43
C LYS A 6 12.43 -0.92 8.49
N THR A 7 11.89 -0.82 9.69
CA THR A 7 10.45 -0.60 9.91
C THR A 7 10.10 0.86 9.64
N ALA A 8 9.00 1.10 8.93
CA ALA A 8 8.36 2.39 8.76
C ALA A 8 6.93 2.30 9.30
N ALA A 9 6.49 3.29 10.07
CA ALA A 9 5.17 3.34 10.67
C ALA A 9 4.13 3.99 9.75
N THR A 10 4.56 4.74 8.73
CA THR A 10 3.67 5.50 7.83
C THR A 10 4.15 5.48 6.37
N SER A 11 3.23 5.79 5.45
CA SER A 11 3.53 5.97 4.02
C SER A 11 4.58 7.05 3.76
N ASP A 12 4.53 8.16 4.50
CA ASP A 12 5.49 9.26 4.36
C ASP A 12 6.91 8.84 4.78
N GLU A 13 7.03 8.04 5.83
CA GLU A 13 8.32 7.47 6.23
C GLU A 13 8.88 6.54 5.17
N MET A 14 8.05 5.71 4.54
CA MET A 14 8.47 4.84 3.43
C MET A 14 9.01 5.66 2.25
N VAL A 15 8.31 6.74 1.85
CA VAL A 15 8.76 7.64 0.78
C VAL A 15 10.10 8.31 1.15
N SER A 16 10.23 8.79 2.39
CA SER A 16 11.46 9.41 2.88
C SER A 16 12.66 8.46 2.88
N LEU A 17 12.46 7.20 3.30
CA LEU A 17 13.51 6.18 3.32
C LEU A 17 13.98 5.83 1.90
N MET A 18 13.05 5.57 0.99
CA MET A 18 13.38 5.28 -0.41
C MET A 18 14.03 6.49 -1.11
N ALA A 19 13.69 7.71 -0.71
CA ALA A 19 14.33 8.91 -1.24
C ALA A 19 15.81 9.07 -0.80
N LYS A 20 16.19 8.53 0.37
CA LYS A 20 17.58 8.51 0.84
C LYS A 20 18.42 7.43 0.14
N GLY A 21 17.76 6.39 -0.40
CA GLY A 21 18.43 5.25 -1.02
C GLY A 21 19.00 4.26 -0.01
N GLY A 22 19.61 3.19 -0.50
CA GLY A 22 20.18 2.11 0.32
C GLY A 22 19.22 0.97 0.67
N TYR A 23 18.04 0.93 0.04
CA TYR A 23 17.05 -0.13 0.16
C TYR A 23 16.69 -0.68 -1.21
N ASP A 24 16.61 -2.02 -1.31
CA ASP A 24 16.25 -2.70 -2.56
C ASP A 24 14.73 -2.77 -2.78
N LEU A 25 13.96 -2.88 -1.69
CA LEU A 25 12.51 -3.13 -1.71
C LEU A 25 11.78 -2.32 -0.64
N VAL A 26 10.49 -2.06 -0.90
CA VAL A 26 9.55 -1.44 0.04
C VAL A 26 8.14 -2.00 -0.18
N THR A 27 7.41 -2.29 0.89
CA THR A 27 5.99 -2.69 0.85
C THR A 27 5.10 -1.44 0.92
N ALA A 28 5.12 -0.64 -0.14
CA ALA A 28 4.41 0.64 -0.19
C ALA A 28 2.88 0.46 -0.29
N SER A 29 2.13 1.29 0.44
CA SER A 29 0.69 1.49 0.23
C SER A 29 0.42 2.16 -1.13
N GLY A 30 -0.84 2.15 -1.57
CA GLY A 30 -1.23 2.75 -2.86
C GLY A 30 -0.88 4.24 -3.01
N ASP A 31 -0.96 5.01 -1.92
CA ASP A 31 -0.58 6.44 -1.92
C ASP A 31 0.94 6.62 -2.08
N ALA A 32 1.73 5.80 -1.38
CA ALA A 32 3.19 5.85 -1.43
C ALA A 32 3.71 5.34 -2.77
N SER A 33 3.11 4.27 -3.33
CA SER A 33 3.57 3.67 -4.58
C SER A 33 3.51 4.66 -5.74
N LEU A 34 2.43 5.43 -5.88
CA LEU A 34 2.33 6.46 -6.91
C LEU A 34 3.35 7.58 -6.73
N ARG A 35 3.58 8.05 -5.49
CA ARG A 35 4.60 9.06 -5.18
C ARG A 35 6.00 8.58 -5.52
N LEU A 36 6.32 7.31 -5.24
CA LEU A 36 7.60 6.69 -5.57
C LEU A 36 7.79 6.56 -7.09
N ILE A 37 6.75 6.16 -7.83
CA ILE A 37 6.77 6.04 -9.29
C ILE A 37 7.02 7.41 -9.94
N MET A 38 6.22 8.42 -9.57
CA MET A 38 6.34 9.77 -10.13
C MET A 38 7.66 10.45 -9.71
N GLY A 39 8.14 10.17 -8.51
CA GLY A 39 9.44 10.64 -8.01
C GLY A 39 10.65 9.87 -8.57
N LYS A 40 10.44 8.92 -9.48
CA LYS A 40 11.48 8.06 -10.10
C LYS A 40 12.35 7.35 -9.05
N ARG A 41 11.75 6.93 -7.93
CA ARG A 41 12.44 6.24 -6.83
C ARG A 41 12.35 4.71 -6.92
N VAL A 42 11.54 4.22 -7.85
CA VAL A 42 11.38 2.79 -8.16
C VAL A 42 11.48 2.56 -9.66
N GLN A 43 11.88 1.36 -10.04
CA GLN A 43 12.01 0.95 -11.43
C GLN A 43 10.87 0.00 -11.83
N PRO A 44 10.49 -0.06 -13.11
CA PRO A 44 9.56 -1.07 -13.58
C PRO A 44 10.18 -2.48 -13.45
N ILE A 45 9.33 -3.48 -13.27
CA ILE A 45 9.72 -4.89 -13.13
C ILE A 45 9.30 -5.69 -14.36
N ASN A 46 10.03 -6.77 -14.64
CA ASN A 46 9.63 -7.77 -15.63
C ASN A 46 8.84 -8.89 -14.95
N THR A 47 7.53 -8.92 -15.18
CA THR A 47 6.62 -9.89 -14.54
C THR A 47 6.85 -11.33 -15.02
N ALA A 48 7.49 -11.53 -16.18
CA ALA A 48 7.83 -12.86 -16.67
C ALA A 48 8.89 -13.57 -15.79
N LEU A 49 9.64 -12.82 -14.97
CA LEU A 49 10.63 -13.37 -14.04
C LEU A 49 10.03 -13.75 -12.68
N ILE A 50 8.74 -13.48 -12.45
CA ILE A 50 8.08 -13.69 -11.16
C ILE A 50 7.21 -14.93 -11.24
N ALA A 51 7.67 -16.00 -10.60
CA ALA A 51 6.90 -17.23 -10.46
C ALA A 51 5.55 -16.92 -9.79
N GLY A 52 4.47 -17.45 -10.36
CA GLY A 52 3.11 -17.25 -9.83
C GLY A 52 2.46 -15.92 -10.21
N TRP A 53 3.06 -15.08 -11.07
CA TRP A 53 2.39 -13.85 -11.52
C TRP A 53 1.00 -14.12 -12.14
N GLY A 54 0.89 -15.21 -12.90
CA GLY A 54 -0.37 -15.61 -13.54
C GLY A 54 -1.48 -16.06 -12.59
N SER A 55 -1.19 -16.32 -11.31
CA SER A 55 -2.20 -16.70 -10.31
C SER A 55 -2.75 -15.53 -9.51
N LEU A 56 -2.32 -14.29 -9.80
CA LEU A 56 -2.86 -13.10 -9.14
C LEU A 56 -4.33 -12.89 -9.50
N ASP A 57 -5.13 -12.47 -8.50
CA ASP A 57 -6.51 -12.05 -8.72
C ASP A 57 -6.54 -10.90 -9.75
N PRO A 58 -7.36 -10.97 -10.81
CA PRO A 58 -7.40 -9.94 -11.86
C PRO A 58 -7.68 -8.52 -11.35
N ARG A 59 -8.42 -8.38 -10.24
CA ARG A 59 -8.72 -7.08 -9.61
C ARG A 59 -7.47 -6.44 -9.02
N ILE A 60 -6.56 -7.27 -8.52
CA ILE A 60 -5.30 -6.82 -7.92
C ILE A 60 -4.23 -6.66 -9.00
N ALA A 61 -4.12 -7.60 -9.93
CA ALA A 61 -3.13 -7.57 -11.01
C ALA A 61 -3.22 -6.29 -11.87
N LYS A 62 -4.42 -5.72 -12.02
CA LYS A 62 -4.69 -4.51 -12.82
C LYS A 62 -4.74 -3.22 -11.99
N GLY A 63 -4.29 -3.25 -10.73
CA GLY A 63 -4.35 -2.08 -9.84
C GLY A 63 -3.61 -0.85 -10.40
N ALA A 64 -4.31 0.27 -10.51
CA ALA A 64 -3.76 1.53 -11.04
C ALA A 64 -2.65 2.13 -10.15
N TRP A 65 -2.57 1.69 -8.88
CA TRP A 65 -1.57 2.14 -7.91
C TRP A 65 -0.16 1.60 -8.17
N PHE A 66 0.03 0.62 -9.07
CA PHE A 66 1.35 0.13 -9.47
C PHE A 66 1.49 -0.17 -10.98
N ASN A 67 0.40 -0.07 -11.74
CA ASN A 67 0.40 -0.12 -13.20
C ASN A 67 0.28 1.32 -13.76
N VAL A 68 1.39 1.90 -14.21
CA VAL A 68 1.44 3.30 -14.67
C VAL A 68 2.13 3.38 -16.03
N GLY A 69 1.49 4.06 -17.00
CA GLY A 69 2.07 4.25 -18.34
C GLY A 69 2.40 2.94 -19.07
N GLY A 70 1.58 1.90 -18.89
CA GLY A 70 1.79 0.58 -19.50
C GLY A 70 2.91 -0.25 -18.87
N LYS A 71 3.46 0.18 -17.73
CA LYS A 71 4.53 -0.52 -17.01
C LYS A 71 4.06 -0.96 -15.62
N VAL A 72 4.62 -2.07 -15.16
CA VAL A 72 4.38 -2.63 -13.82
C VAL A 72 5.53 -2.22 -12.90
N TYR A 73 5.25 -1.66 -11.73
CA TYR A 73 6.25 -1.12 -10.80
C TYR A 73 6.38 -1.88 -9.48
N GLY A 74 5.64 -2.97 -9.30
CA GLY A 74 5.69 -3.74 -8.06
C GLY A 74 4.90 -5.04 -8.14
N THR A 75 5.09 -5.89 -7.14
CA THR A 75 4.33 -7.14 -6.96
C THR A 75 3.33 -6.93 -5.82
N PRO A 76 2.03 -7.22 -6.01
CA PRO A 76 1.06 -7.16 -4.93
C PRO A 76 1.45 -8.07 -3.77
N TYR A 77 1.35 -7.58 -2.54
CA TYR A 77 1.72 -8.33 -1.34
C TYR A 77 0.50 -8.64 -0.46
N GLN A 78 -0.17 -7.61 0.05
CA GLN A 78 -1.37 -7.74 0.88
C GLN A 78 -2.34 -6.58 0.61
N TRP A 79 -3.60 -6.77 0.97
CA TRP A 79 -4.64 -5.76 0.93
C TRP A 79 -5.59 -5.95 2.11
N GLY A 80 -6.26 -4.88 2.52
CA GLY A 80 -7.23 -4.94 3.60
C GLY A 80 -7.91 -3.59 3.83
N PRO A 81 -9.09 -3.58 4.46
CA PRO A 81 -9.76 -2.36 4.86
C PRO A 81 -9.11 -1.75 6.12
N ASN A 82 -9.20 -0.43 6.24
CA ASN A 82 -9.03 0.24 7.53
C ASN A 82 -10.30 0.03 8.35
N LEU A 83 -10.18 -0.67 9.48
CA LEU A 83 -11.31 -1.03 10.33
C LEU A 83 -11.43 -0.09 11.53
N LEU A 84 -12.68 0.18 11.94
CA LEU A 84 -12.94 0.78 13.24
C LEU A 84 -12.89 -0.32 14.30
N MET A 85 -11.86 -0.28 15.17
CA MET A 85 -11.78 -1.17 16.32
C MET A 85 -12.46 -0.53 17.54
N LEU A 86 -13.37 -1.29 18.19
CA LEU A 86 -14.12 -0.83 19.35
C LEU A 86 -13.96 -1.80 20.52
N GLN A 87 -13.93 -1.28 21.75
CA GLN A 87 -13.85 -2.10 22.95
C GLN A 87 -15.26 -2.50 23.42
N HIS A 88 -15.61 -3.77 23.24
CA HIS A 88 -16.84 -4.35 23.80
C HIS A 88 -16.60 -4.78 25.26
N PRO A 89 -17.56 -4.66 26.20
CA PRO A 89 -18.93 -4.13 26.04
C PRO A 89 -19.05 -2.60 26.25
N ARG A 90 -17.94 -1.87 26.44
CA ARG A 90 -17.98 -0.43 26.76
C ARG A 90 -18.69 0.42 25.70
N ILE A 91 -18.68 -0.02 24.45
CA ILE A 91 -19.35 0.66 23.35
C ILE A 91 -20.38 -0.28 22.73
N PRO A 92 -21.67 -0.15 23.09
CA PRO A 92 -22.74 -1.03 22.60
C PRO A 92 -23.16 -0.73 21.15
N ASP A 93 -23.05 0.53 20.71
CA ASP A 93 -23.47 0.99 19.36
C ASP A 93 -22.28 1.09 18.40
N ALA A 94 -21.80 -0.05 17.91
CA ALA A 94 -20.68 -0.10 16.98
C ALA A 94 -21.00 0.50 15.59
N ALA A 95 -22.20 0.23 15.08
CA ALA A 95 -22.62 0.67 13.75
C ALA A 95 -22.83 2.20 13.68
N GLY A 96 -23.45 2.80 14.69
CA GLY A 96 -23.62 4.25 14.76
C GLY A 96 -22.29 5.00 14.89
N GLN A 97 -21.31 4.43 15.60
CA GLN A 97 -19.97 5.02 15.69
C GLN A 97 -19.22 4.97 14.36
N LEU A 98 -19.29 3.85 13.62
CA LEU A 98 -18.70 3.77 12.28
C LEU A 98 -19.31 4.81 11.33
N ALA A 99 -20.63 4.95 11.33
CA ALA A 99 -21.30 5.94 10.50
C ALA A 99 -20.93 7.39 10.87
N ARG A 100 -20.71 7.69 12.17
CA ARG A 100 -20.20 9.00 12.62
C ARG A 100 -18.76 9.24 12.18
N GLY A 101 -17.89 8.24 12.34
CA GLY A 101 -16.48 8.32 11.94
C GLY A 101 -16.32 8.52 10.44
N VAL A 102 -17.05 7.78 9.60
CA VAL A 102 -17.04 7.95 8.13
C VAL A 102 -17.53 9.34 7.72
N ARG A 103 -18.56 9.87 8.39
CA ARG A 103 -19.05 11.24 8.11
C ARG A 103 -18.03 12.32 8.50
N GLN A 104 -17.25 12.13 9.56
CA GLN A 104 -16.20 13.06 9.97
C GLN A 104 -14.92 12.93 9.14
N ALA A 105 -14.58 11.72 8.69
CA ALA A 105 -13.35 11.44 7.95
C ALA A 105 -13.39 11.85 6.47
N GLY A 106 -14.54 12.33 5.98
CA GLY A 106 -14.71 12.94 4.65
C GLY A 106 -13.98 12.19 3.53
N SER A 107 -14.60 11.12 3.01
CA SER A 107 -14.20 10.37 1.79
C SER A 107 -12.78 10.66 1.27
N THR A 108 -11.77 10.30 2.06
CA THR A 108 -10.40 10.26 1.56
C THR A 108 -10.32 8.99 0.72
N GLY A 109 -10.63 9.18 -0.56
CA GLY A 109 -10.43 8.17 -1.59
C GLY A 109 -8.96 7.77 -1.65
N TRP A 110 -8.75 6.51 -1.98
CA TRP A 110 -7.47 5.90 -2.32
C TRP A 110 -6.70 6.68 -3.37
#